data_AF-A0A2N9WT61-F1
#
_entry.id   AF-A0A2N9WT61-F1
#
_cell.length_a   1.000
_cell.length_b   1.000
_cell.length_c   1.000
_cell.angle_alpha   90.00
_cell.angle_beta   90.00
_cell.angle_gamma   90.00
#
_symmetry.space_group_name_H-M   'P 1'
#
loop_
_entity.id
_entity.type
_entity.pdbx_description
1 polymer ?
#
loop_
_entity_poly.entity_id
_entity_poly.type
_entity_poly.pdbx_seq_one_letter_code
_entity_poly.pdbx_strand_id
1 'polypeptide(L)'
;MFKLTKKDIHLNQSATGKIQAIKSIAQALVDADLVEDGYSEEIQQCEQQAASYLDNGIAIISTTVFRHLIKKAGVQIFHFPQGIVWGENGKLAYIVISIAANSDEQLTFLDKLTRNISKDGIEEKIKNIKTVEDVINILTGKNDKVTLLEHTIDALLDSIIF
;
A
#
# COMPACT_ATOMS: atom_id res chain seq x y z
N MET A 1 10.20 -12.39 -8.13
CA MET A 1 9.85 -10.98 -7.85
C MET A 1 8.51 -10.67 -8.51
N PHE A 2 7.45 -10.49 -7.72
CA PHE A 2 6.13 -10.12 -8.24
C PHE A 2 6.09 -8.64 -8.67
N LYS A 3 5.19 -8.31 -9.61
CA LYS A 3 5.07 -6.97 -10.18
C LYS A 3 3.71 -6.40 -9.82
N LEU A 4 3.69 -5.20 -9.25
CA LEU A 4 2.44 -4.46 -9.04
C LEU A 4 1.81 -4.09 -10.39
N THR A 5 0.54 -4.44 -10.54
CA THR A 5 -0.30 -4.14 -11.69
C THR A 5 -1.60 -3.48 -11.26
N LYS A 6 -2.36 -2.96 -12.24
CA LYS A 6 -3.67 -2.34 -11.96
C LYS A 6 -4.69 -3.31 -11.36
N LYS A 7 -4.54 -4.62 -11.61
CA LYS A 7 -5.47 -5.65 -11.12
C LYS A 7 -5.33 -5.91 -9.62
N ASP A 8 -4.22 -5.50 -9.04
CA ASP A 8 -3.92 -5.68 -7.62
C ASP A 8 -4.50 -4.54 -6.77
N ILE A 9 -5.15 -3.54 -7.40
CA ILE A 9 -5.60 -2.30 -6.76
C ILE A 9 -7.12 -2.22 -6.78
N HIS A 10 -7.69 -2.16 -5.58
CA HIS A 10 -9.11 -1.96 -5.31
C HIS A 10 -9.32 -0.51 -4.90
N LEU A 11 -9.75 0.31 -5.86
CA LEU A 11 -9.96 1.74 -5.65
C LEU A 11 -11.32 2.03 -4.99
N ASN A 12 -11.38 3.08 -4.17
CA ASN A 12 -12.63 3.63 -3.62
C ASN A 12 -13.48 2.62 -2.83
N GLN A 13 -12.81 1.77 -2.08
CA GLN A 13 -13.45 0.79 -1.22
C GLN A 13 -13.98 1.47 0.04
N SER A 14 -14.93 0.79 0.70
CA SER A 14 -15.50 1.25 1.97
C SER A 14 -15.55 0.09 2.95
N ALA A 15 -15.26 0.34 4.21
CA ALA A 15 -15.49 -0.60 5.29
C ALA A 15 -15.89 0.14 6.57
N THR A 16 -16.78 -0.48 7.35
CA THR A 16 -17.25 0.05 8.64
C THR A 16 -16.18 -0.01 9.73
N GLY A 17 -15.10 -0.74 9.48
CA GLY A 17 -13.96 -0.82 10.38
C GLY A 17 -12.91 -1.82 9.90
N LYS A 18 -11.82 -1.88 10.67
CA LYS A 18 -10.63 -2.71 10.41
C LYS A 18 -10.96 -4.18 10.11
N ILE A 19 -11.88 -4.78 10.86
CA ILE A 19 -12.26 -6.20 10.68
C ILE A 19 -12.91 -6.44 9.30
N GLN A 20 -13.82 -5.57 8.85
CA GLN A 20 -14.46 -5.74 7.54
C GLN A 20 -13.46 -5.51 6.39
N ALA A 21 -12.55 -4.55 6.55
CA ALA A 21 -11.47 -4.35 5.59
C ALA A 21 -10.57 -5.57 5.48
N ILE A 22 -10.15 -6.17 6.61
CA ILE A 22 -9.36 -7.41 6.64
C ILE A 22 -10.07 -8.55 5.90
N LYS A 23 -11.37 -8.74 6.12
CA LYS A 23 -12.14 -9.77 5.39
C LYS A 23 -12.14 -9.54 3.88
N SER A 24 -12.32 -8.29 3.46
CA SER A 24 -12.32 -7.92 2.03
C SER A 24 -10.96 -8.17 1.38
N ILE A 25 -9.88 -7.82 2.11
CA ILE A 25 -8.49 -8.06 1.69
C ILE A 25 -8.20 -9.56 1.58
N ALA A 26 -8.59 -10.34 2.58
CA ALA A 26 -8.40 -11.79 2.57
C ALA A 26 -9.13 -12.45 1.39
N GLN A 27 -10.37 -12.04 1.13
CA GLN A 27 -11.12 -12.53 -0.03
C GLN A 27 -10.41 -12.18 -1.35
N ALA A 28 -9.90 -10.96 -1.50
CA ALA A 28 -9.18 -10.57 -2.71
C ALA A 28 -7.88 -11.38 -2.92
N LEU A 29 -7.19 -11.79 -1.85
CA LEU A 29 -6.02 -12.68 -1.97
C LEU A 29 -6.42 -14.07 -2.45
N VAL A 30 -7.55 -14.60 -1.97
CA VAL A 30 -8.11 -15.89 -2.41
C VAL A 30 -8.57 -15.81 -3.87
N ASP A 31 -9.33 -14.77 -4.23
CA ASP A 31 -9.85 -14.55 -5.58
C ASP A 31 -8.73 -14.38 -6.62
N ALA A 32 -7.59 -13.82 -6.20
CA ALA A 32 -6.38 -13.68 -7.01
C ALA A 32 -5.53 -14.97 -7.08
N ASP A 33 -5.97 -16.07 -6.44
CA ASP A 33 -5.25 -17.35 -6.32
C ASP A 33 -3.83 -17.19 -5.72
N LEU A 34 -3.68 -16.25 -4.78
CA LEU A 34 -2.43 -16.00 -4.07
C LEU A 34 -2.31 -16.87 -2.81
N VAL A 35 -3.44 -17.18 -2.19
CA VAL A 35 -3.52 -17.95 -0.94
C VAL A 35 -4.63 -19.01 -0.99
N GLU A 36 -4.58 -19.95 -0.05
CA GLU A 36 -5.65 -20.92 0.21
C GLU A 36 -6.86 -20.28 0.91
N ASP A 37 -8.01 -20.96 0.84
CA ASP A 37 -9.20 -20.59 1.62
C ASP A 37 -8.91 -20.59 3.14
N GLY A 38 -9.65 -19.77 3.89
CA GLY A 38 -9.48 -19.65 5.35
C GLY A 38 -8.43 -18.63 5.80
N TYR A 39 -7.72 -17.99 4.86
CA TYR A 39 -6.66 -17.02 5.15
C TYR A 39 -7.11 -15.77 5.95
N SER A 40 -8.42 -15.47 5.99
CA SER A 40 -8.95 -14.30 6.71
C SER A 40 -8.75 -14.36 8.23
N GLU A 41 -8.90 -15.53 8.83
CA GLU A 41 -8.70 -15.69 10.29
C GLU A 41 -7.24 -15.44 10.66
N GLU A 42 -6.34 -15.89 9.79
CA GLU A 42 -4.90 -15.78 9.98
C GLU A 42 -4.40 -14.34 9.85
N ILE A 43 -4.93 -13.57 8.89
CA ILE A 43 -4.64 -12.14 8.82
C ILE A 43 -5.13 -11.42 10.08
N GLN A 44 -6.32 -11.77 10.57
CA GLN A 44 -6.87 -11.15 11.77
C GLN A 44 -6.03 -11.44 13.02
N GLN A 45 -5.54 -12.67 13.18
CA GLN A 45 -4.63 -13.02 14.27
C GLN A 45 -3.29 -12.29 14.14
N CYS A 46 -2.73 -12.23 12.92
CA CYS A 46 -1.48 -11.50 12.65
C CYS A 46 -1.60 -10.03 13.08
N GLU A 47 -2.71 -9.39 12.74
CA GLU A 47 -2.96 -7.99 13.04
C GLU A 47 -3.20 -7.70 14.53
N GLN A 48 -3.66 -8.69 15.29
CA GLN A 48 -3.77 -8.59 16.75
C GLN A 48 -2.41 -8.68 17.44
N GLN A 49 -1.47 -9.43 16.86
CA GLN A 49 -0.15 -9.65 17.44
C GLN A 49 0.84 -8.54 17.08
N ALA A 50 0.74 -8.00 15.86
CA ALA A 50 1.61 -6.93 15.38
C ALA A 50 0.79 -5.90 14.60
N ALA A 51 0.76 -4.66 15.09
CA ALA A 51 0.09 -3.57 14.39
C ALA A 51 0.76 -3.33 13.03
N SER A 52 -0.04 -3.36 11.96
CA SER A 52 0.47 -3.16 10.59
C SER A 52 0.49 -1.70 10.13
N TYR A 53 0.03 -0.76 10.96
CA TYR A 53 0.09 0.65 10.63
C TYR A 53 1.54 1.13 10.61
N LEU A 54 1.96 1.78 9.52
CA LEU A 54 3.29 2.37 9.39
C LEU A 54 3.26 3.87 9.67
N ASP A 55 2.97 4.68 8.65
CA ASP A 55 2.78 6.12 8.76
C ASP A 55 2.05 6.68 7.52
N ASN A 56 1.79 7.98 7.48
CA ASN A 56 1.20 8.69 6.32
C ASN A 56 -0.13 8.10 5.83
N GLY A 57 -0.88 7.47 6.73
CA GLY A 57 -2.15 6.84 6.40
C GLY A 57 -2.02 5.50 5.66
N ILE A 58 -0.90 4.81 5.82
CA ILE A 58 -0.66 3.50 5.20
C ILE A 58 -0.56 2.40 6.26
N ALA A 59 -1.22 1.27 5.99
CA ALA A 59 -1.01 0.02 6.72
C ALA A 59 -0.48 -1.07 5.78
N ILE A 60 0.45 -1.89 6.27
CA ILE A 60 1.02 -3.01 5.52
C ILE A 60 0.89 -4.32 6.29
N ILE A 61 -0.06 -5.13 5.86
CA ILE A 61 -0.32 -6.46 6.40
C ILE A 61 0.62 -7.44 5.69
N SER A 62 1.42 -8.15 6.48
CA SER A 62 2.21 -9.26 5.98
C SER A 62 2.37 -10.30 7.08
N THR A 63 2.44 -11.58 6.73
CA THR A 63 2.60 -12.66 7.71
C THR A 63 3.79 -13.54 7.36
N THR A 64 4.57 -13.86 8.39
CA THR A 64 5.67 -14.84 8.31
C THR A 64 5.26 -16.21 8.86
N VAL A 65 4.07 -16.33 9.46
CA VAL A 65 3.60 -17.50 10.22
C VAL A 65 2.84 -18.48 9.31
N PHE A 66 1.97 -17.98 8.43
CA PHE A 66 1.06 -18.82 7.63
C PHE A 66 1.52 -19.01 6.19
N ARG A 67 2.85 -19.16 5.99
CA ARG A 67 3.45 -19.27 4.65
C ARG A 67 2.99 -20.51 3.89
N HIS A 68 2.63 -21.57 4.60
CA HIS A 68 2.14 -22.81 4.00
C HIS A 68 0.80 -22.64 3.25
N LEU A 69 0.07 -21.55 3.52
CA LEU A 69 -1.15 -21.19 2.79
C LEU A 69 -0.90 -20.28 1.59
N ILE A 70 0.34 -19.81 1.37
CA ILE A 70 0.69 -18.98 0.22
C ILE A 70 0.93 -19.89 -0.99
N LYS A 71 0.08 -19.76 -2.01
CA LYS A 71 0.22 -20.44 -3.30
C LYS A 71 1.23 -19.73 -4.18
N LYS A 72 1.14 -18.40 -4.25
CA LYS A 72 1.92 -17.55 -5.16
C LYS A 72 2.24 -16.22 -4.50
N ALA A 73 3.43 -15.70 -4.80
CA ALA A 73 3.81 -14.38 -4.35
C ALA A 73 2.99 -13.29 -5.05
N GLY A 74 2.41 -12.37 -4.28
CA GLY A 74 1.59 -11.28 -4.79
C GLY A 74 1.19 -10.26 -3.73
N VAL A 75 0.46 -9.25 -4.17
CA VAL A 75 -0.01 -8.14 -3.34
C VAL A 75 -1.45 -7.82 -3.68
N GLN A 76 -2.20 -7.32 -2.69
CA GLN A 76 -3.50 -6.69 -2.88
C GLN A 76 -3.52 -5.35 -2.14
N ILE A 77 -4.03 -4.32 -2.80
CA ILE A 77 -3.98 -2.94 -2.32
C ILE A 77 -5.39 -2.37 -2.31
N PHE A 78 -5.80 -1.85 -1.17
CA PHE A 78 -7.12 -1.27 -0.97
C PHE A 78 -7.00 0.21 -0.67
N HIS A 79 -7.73 1.03 -1.43
CA HIS A 79 -7.88 2.46 -1.19
C HIS A 79 -9.23 2.74 -0.53
N PHE A 80 -9.18 3.33 0.67
CA PHE A 80 -10.31 3.77 1.46
C PHE A 80 -10.30 5.30 1.55
N PRO A 81 -11.02 6.02 0.66
CA PRO A 81 -10.95 7.48 0.59
C PRO A 81 -11.43 8.17 1.87
N GLN A 82 -12.30 7.52 2.65
CA GLN A 82 -12.78 8.03 3.94
C GLN A 82 -11.86 7.69 5.11
N GLY A 83 -10.81 6.89 4.87
CA GLY A 83 -9.95 6.34 5.91
C GLY A 83 -10.66 5.27 6.75
N ILE A 84 -9.86 4.41 7.38
CA ILE A 84 -10.32 3.42 8.36
C ILE A 84 -9.45 3.54 9.59
N VAL A 85 -10.06 3.60 10.77
CA VAL A 85 -9.30 3.52 12.04
C VAL A 85 -8.55 2.20 12.09
N TRP A 86 -7.21 2.29 12.05
CA TRP A 86 -6.34 1.13 11.88
C TRP A 86 -5.25 1.03 12.95
N GLY A 87 -4.54 2.14 13.18
CA GLY A 87 -3.48 2.24 14.18
C GLY A 87 -4.01 2.66 15.55
N GLU A 88 -3.13 2.66 16.54
CA GLU A 88 -3.43 3.17 17.88
C GLU A 88 -3.81 4.66 17.84
N ASN A 89 -4.47 5.14 18.90
CA ASN A 89 -4.86 6.54 19.06
C ASN A 89 -5.70 7.11 17.91
N GLY A 90 -6.46 6.26 17.20
CA GLY A 90 -7.38 6.68 16.14
C GLY A 90 -6.71 6.97 14.79
N LYS A 91 -5.46 6.53 14.56
CA LYS A 91 -4.78 6.72 13.28
C LYS A 91 -5.57 6.05 12.13
N LEU A 92 -5.83 6.83 11.08
CA LEU A 92 -6.57 6.40 9.90
C LEU A 92 -5.64 5.83 8.82
N ALA A 93 -5.97 4.67 8.27
CA ALA A 93 -5.37 4.15 7.05
C ALA A 93 -6.29 4.43 5.86
N TYR A 94 -5.75 5.09 4.83
CA TYR A 94 -6.40 5.33 3.54
C TYR A 94 -5.93 4.32 2.49
N ILE A 95 -4.72 3.78 2.65
CA ILE A 95 -4.20 2.69 1.83
C ILE A 95 -3.84 1.52 2.75
N VAL A 96 -4.35 0.34 2.43
CA VAL A 96 -3.96 -0.91 3.09
C VAL A 96 -3.37 -1.84 2.05
N ILE A 97 -2.17 -2.34 2.34
CA ILE A 97 -1.39 -3.19 1.45
C ILE A 97 -1.25 -4.55 2.10
N SER A 98 -1.68 -5.60 1.42
CA SER A 98 -1.50 -6.97 1.90
C SER A 98 -0.58 -7.74 0.98
N ILE A 99 0.46 -8.34 1.55
CA ILE A 99 1.49 -9.05 0.80
C ILE A 99 1.44 -10.53 1.18
N ALA A 100 1.18 -11.38 0.20
CA ALA A 100 1.34 -12.82 0.30
C ALA A 100 2.65 -13.18 -0.39
N ALA A 101 3.73 -13.39 0.35
CA ALA A 101 5.02 -13.76 -0.23
C ALA A 101 5.88 -14.57 0.76
N ASN A 102 6.86 -15.30 0.23
CA ASN A 102 7.92 -15.89 1.03
C ASN A 102 8.98 -14.81 1.38
N SER A 103 9.78 -15.06 2.41
CA SER A 103 10.61 -14.05 3.10
C SER A 103 11.47 -13.16 2.18
N ASP A 104 12.14 -13.74 1.18
CA ASP A 104 13.14 -13.01 0.41
C ASP A 104 12.51 -12.03 -0.59
N GLU A 105 11.36 -12.40 -1.15
CA GLU A 105 10.62 -11.55 -2.09
C GLU A 105 9.86 -10.44 -1.37
N GLN A 106 9.37 -10.72 -0.16
CA GLN A 106 8.65 -9.77 0.68
C GLN A 106 9.55 -8.59 1.08
N LEU A 107 10.77 -8.88 1.58
CA LEU A 107 11.69 -7.85 2.06
C LEU A 107 12.11 -6.89 0.94
N THR A 108 12.41 -7.42 -0.25
CA THR A 108 12.82 -6.58 -1.38
C THR A 108 11.72 -5.63 -1.85
N PHE A 109 10.45 -6.07 -1.81
CA PHE A 109 9.31 -5.23 -2.16
C PHE A 109 9.03 -4.18 -1.08
N LEU A 110 9.01 -4.60 0.19
CA LEU A 110 8.82 -3.70 1.33
C LEU A 110 9.87 -2.60 1.36
N ASP A 111 11.16 -2.91 1.17
CA ASP A 111 12.23 -1.92 1.16
C ASP A 111 12.02 -0.82 0.13
N LYS A 112 11.56 -1.18 -1.08
CA LYS A 112 11.28 -0.21 -2.15
C LYS A 112 10.06 0.63 -1.82
N LEU A 113 9.03 0.01 -1.27
CA LEU A 113 7.77 0.65 -0.94
C LEU A 113 7.96 1.63 0.21
N THR A 114 8.54 1.19 1.32
CA THR A 114 8.79 2.00 2.53
C THR A 114 9.59 3.26 2.20
N ARG A 115 10.63 3.16 1.38
CA ARG A 115 11.41 4.33 0.93
C ARG A 115 10.59 5.37 0.18
N ASN A 116 9.60 4.95 -0.60
CA ASN A 116 8.77 5.88 -1.35
C ASN A 116 7.71 6.53 -0.45
N ILE A 117 7.12 5.76 0.46
CA ILE A 117 6.04 6.26 1.32
C ILE A 117 6.54 7.14 2.47
N SER A 118 7.83 7.06 2.81
CA SER A 118 8.48 7.93 3.81
C SER A 118 8.91 9.30 3.25
N LYS A 119 8.59 9.61 1.99
CA LYS A 119 8.88 10.93 1.40
C LYS A 119 7.88 11.99 1.89
N ASP A 120 8.33 13.24 1.90
CA ASP A 120 7.49 14.36 2.29
C ASP A 120 6.28 14.53 1.36
N GLY A 121 5.13 14.90 1.93
CA GLY A 121 3.88 15.15 1.19
C GLY A 121 3.15 13.89 0.69
N ILE A 122 3.58 12.68 1.09
CA ILE A 122 2.89 11.44 0.71
C ILE A 122 1.49 11.36 1.31
N GLU A 123 1.29 11.81 2.55
CA GLU A 123 -0.04 11.78 3.19
C GLU A 123 -1.06 12.61 2.38
N GLU A 124 -0.70 13.82 1.96
CA GLU A 124 -1.54 14.69 1.12
C GLU A 124 -1.83 14.04 -0.24
N LYS A 125 -0.82 13.43 -0.87
CA LYS A 125 -1.02 12.69 -2.13
C LYS A 125 -2.00 11.53 -1.97
N ILE A 126 -1.92 10.80 -0.87
CA ILE A 126 -2.80 9.67 -0.56
C ILE A 126 -4.24 10.12 -0.39
N LYS A 127 -4.48 11.19 0.36
CA LYS A 127 -5.84 11.75 0.56
C LYS A 127 -6.49 12.23 -0.75
N ASN A 128 -5.68 12.54 -1.76
CA ASN A 128 -6.13 13.07 -3.05
C ASN A 128 -6.13 12.03 -4.19
N ILE A 129 -5.96 10.74 -3.89
CA ILE A 129 -6.02 9.65 -4.87
C ILE A 129 -7.38 9.65 -5.60
N LYS A 130 -7.35 9.65 -6.93
CA LYS A 130 -8.57 9.56 -7.77
C LYS A 130 -8.54 8.39 -8.73
N THR A 131 -7.35 7.87 -9.03
CA THR A 131 -7.13 6.84 -10.04
C THR A 131 -6.22 5.71 -9.53
N VAL A 132 -6.29 4.57 -10.20
CA VAL A 132 -5.35 3.45 -9.97
C VAL A 132 -3.91 3.88 -10.28
N GLU A 133 -3.72 4.72 -11.29
CA GLU A 133 -2.42 5.33 -11.60
C GLU A 133 -1.84 6.12 -10.44
N ASP A 134 -2.65 6.90 -9.71
CA ASP A 134 -2.17 7.67 -8.56
C ASP A 134 -1.58 6.74 -7.50
N VAL A 135 -2.29 5.65 -7.18
CA VAL A 135 -1.82 4.61 -6.24
C VAL A 135 -0.48 4.03 -6.70
N ILE A 136 -0.37 3.62 -7.97
CA ILE A 136 0.87 3.07 -8.52
C ILE A 136 2.01 4.10 -8.43
N ASN A 137 1.76 5.35 -8.79
CA ASN A 137 2.76 6.40 -8.80
C ASN A 137 3.28 6.71 -7.39
N ILE A 138 2.38 6.77 -6.40
CA ILE A 138 2.74 6.97 -4.99
C ILE A 138 3.61 5.82 -4.47
N LEU A 139 3.20 4.57 -4.71
CA LEU A 139 3.89 3.40 -4.16
C LEU A 139 5.21 3.08 -4.88
N THR A 140 5.31 3.40 -6.17
CA THR A 140 6.51 3.11 -6.99
C THR A 140 7.44 4.30 -7.17
N GLY A 141 7.06 5.51 -6.75
CA GLY A 141 7.87 6.72 -6.88
C GLY A 141 8.06 7.21 -8.31
N LYS A 142 7.17 6.82 -9.25
CA LYS A 142 7.33 7.14 -10.68
C LYS A 142 7.21 8.62 -11.03
N ASN A 143 6.62 9.46 -10.16
CA ASN A 143 6.42 10.88 -10.43
C ASN A 143 7.58 11.81 -10.00
N ASP A 144 8.63 11.30 -9.34
CA ASP A 144 9.73 12.16 -8.88
C ASP A 144 10.60 12.72 -10.03
N LYS A 145 10.41 12.25 -11.26
CA LYS A 145 11.15 12.77 -12.43
C LYS A 145 10.54 14.05 -13.03
N VAL A 146 9.27 14.34 -12.77
CA VAL A 146 8.61 15.52 -13.38
C VAL A 146 8.92 16.78 -12.56
N THR A 147 8.95 16.68 -11.24
CA THR A 147 9.17 17.83 -10.35
C THR A 147 10.62 18.36 -10.37
N LEU A 148 11.62 17.50 -10.63
CA LEU A 148 13.01 17.97 -10.79
C LEU A 148 13.21 18.80 -12.07
N LEU A 149 12.48 18.50 -13.15
CA LEU A 149 12.63 19.25 -14.41
C LEU A 149 11.98 20.64 -14.32
N GLU A 150 10.85 20.78 -13.64
CA GLU A 150 10.18 22.07 -13.45
C GLU A 150 11.02 23.03 -12.60
N HIS A 151 11.58 22.57 -11.47
CA HIS A 151 12.46 23.41 -10.65
C HIS A 151 13.78 23.77 -11.33
N THR A 152 14.28 22.94 -12.25
CA THR A 152 15.50 23.27 -13.01
C THR A 152 15.20 24.31 -14.09
N ILE A 153 14.02 24.27 -14.70
CA ILE A 153 13.60 25.26 -15.72
C ILE A 153 13.36 26.63 -15.07
N ASP A 154 12.68 26.70 -13.93
CA ASP A 154 12.48 27.97 -13.22
C ASP A 154 13.81 28.58 -12.76
N ALA A 155 14.71 27.78 -12.19
CA ALA A 155 16.03 28.26 -11.78
C ALA A 155 16.91 28.72 -12.96
N LEU A 156 16.75 28.11 -14.15
CA LEU A 156 17.42 28.52 -15.38
C LEU A 156 16.81 29.80 -15.97
N LEU A 157 15.49 29.96 -15.92
CA LEU A 157 14.80 31.15 -16.39
C LEU A 157 15.14 32.38 -15.55
N ASP A 158 15.21 32.23 -14.22
CA ASP A 158 15.63 33.31 -13.31
C ASP A 158 17.08 33.75 -13.53
N SER A 159 17.95 32.85 -14.00
CA SER A 159 19.36 33.16 -14.30
C SER A 159 19.58 33.88 -15.65
N ILE A 160 18.56 33.93 -16.52
CA ILE A 160 18.64 34.54 -17.86
C ILE A 160 18.07 35.97 -17.87
N ILE A 161 17.37 36.40 -16.80
CA ILE A 161 16.70 37.71 -16.72
C ILE A 161 17.58 38.80 -16.05
N PHE A 162 18.85 38.51 -15.74
CA PHE A 162 19.84 39.49 -15.23
C PHE A 162 21.03 39.70 -16.17
#